data_AF-A0AAV4S4V0-F1
#
_entry.id   AF-A0AAV4S4V0-F1
#
_cell.length_a   1.000
_cell.length_b   1.000
_cell.length_c   1.000
_cell.angle_alpha   90.00
_cell.angle_beta   90.00
_cell.angle_gamma   90.00
#
_symmetry.space_group_name_H-M   'P 1'
#
loop_
_entity.id
_entity.type
_entity.pdbx_description
1 polymer ?
#
loop_
_entity_poly.entity_id
_entity_poly.type
_entity_poly.pdbx_seq_one_letter_code
_entity_poly.pdbx_strand_id
1 'polypeptide(L)'
;MTNIGHNVRRLMVEGLQCLTALVESRQYLAAIQSLYYMLPFFVKNSDELLTKSEFIIAMNNLIVADMTVLSNISGPVVGAVLHKIAAMIKHQISQACSVTVECATPLLKLWISILLKVLSLQEGKNYNLKKSAKQIYFLLDVIVKISFIDCYTRSDIIDIFYAFGNPLLSSSNVQPTIWTKIFGSNTETFTILKKHIFPEYPCLAWIIIRSETKQKQVQDLWYYVQKEIAEDCDISPLGALKKACNFLKIKQPSLESLPIYRWAEQILDTSISHPILPLLWQNFFYCFFERISILNPEAQKSNGLNYFEADYLKKLKSRAQETAEYYKNCLPSSQASDVGEPENSVIIKKKMYP
;
A
#
# COMPACT_ATOMS: atom_id res chain seq x y z
N MET A 1 4.29 -21.43 -36.56
CA MET A 1 4.10 -20.11 -35.89
C MET A 1 2.63 -19.74 -36.00
N THR A 2 2.00 -19.29 -34.91
CA THR A 2 0.60 -18.83 -34.95
C THR A 2 0.55 -17.36 -35.35
N ASN A 3 -0.48 -16.94 -36.10
CA ASN A 3 -0.64 -15.54 -36.51
C ASN A 3 -1.28 -14.65 -35.41
N ILE A 4 -1.56 -15.22 -34.24
CA ILE A 4 -2.33 -14.58 -33.15
C ILE A 4 -1.53 -13.44 -32.50
N GLY A 5 -0.21 -13.63 -32.33
CA GLY A 5 0.67 -12.66 -31.66
C GLY A 5 0.96 -11.39 -32.47
N HIS A 6 0.60 -11.34 -33.76
CA HIS A 6 0.90 -10.20 -34.62
C HIS A 6 -0.12 -9.06 -34.53
N ASN A 7 -1.23 -9.24 -33.81
CA ASN A 7 -2.28 -8.24 -33.68
C ASN A 7 -2.87 -8.22 -32.26
N VAL A 8 -2.82 -7.07 -31.59
CA VAL A 8 -3.29 -6.91 -30.21
C VAL A 8 -4.78 -7.25 -30.06
N ARG A 9 -5.64 -6.96 -31.04
CA ARG A 9 -7.06 -7.33 -30.99
C ARG A 9 -7.27 -8.83 -31.09
N ARG A 10 -6.51 -9.51 -31.96
CA ARG A 10 -6.54 -10.97 -32.06
C ARG A 10 -5.99 -11.62 -30.78
N LEU A 11 -4.92 -11.07 -30.22
CA LEU A 11 -4.36 -11.49 -28.95
C LEU A 11 -5.37 -11.33 -27.80
N MET A 12 -6.15 -10.25 -27.78
CA MET A 12 -7.22 -10.00 -26.81
C MET A 12 -8.36 -11.03 -26.88
N VAL A 13 -8.63 -11.62 -28.06
CA VAL A 13 -9.71 -12.60 -28.22
C VAL A 13 -9.15 -14.02 -28.17
N GLU A 14 -8.38 -14.41 -29.19
CA GLU A 14 -7.85 -15.77 -29.36
C GLU A 14 -6.76 -16.07 -28.30
N GLY A 15 -5.92 -15.09 -27.97
CA GLY A 15 -4.85 -15.26 -26.98
C GLY A 15 -5.36 -15.48 -25.55
N LEU A 16 -6.41 -14.75 -25.14
CA LEU A 16 -7.05 -14.93 -23.83
C LEU A 16 -7.81 -16.26 -23.74
N GLN A 17 -8.40 -16.74 -24.85
CA GLN A 17 -8.97 -18.09 -24.92
C GLN A 17 -7.90 -19.16 -24.70
N CYS A 18 -6.74 -19.04 -25.37
CA CYS A 18 -5.62 -19.95 -25.13
C CYS A 18 -5.13 -19.91 -23.68
N LEU A 19 -5.02 -18.72 -23.08
CA LEU A 19 -4.65 -18.57 -21.67
C LEU A 19 -5.65 -19.28 -20.75
N THR A 20 -6.94 -19.10 -21.01
CA THR A 20 -8.01 -19.73 -20.22
C THR A 20 -7.93 -21.25 -20.30
N ALA A 21 -7.74 -21.80 -21.52
CA ALA A 21 -7.54 -23.23 -21.72
C ALA A 21 -6.30 -23.78 -20.99
N LEU A 22 -5.20 -23.02 -20.93
CA LEU A 22 -4.02 -23.41 -20.15
C LEU A 22 -4.31 -23.46 -18.64
N VAL A 23 -5.04 -22.49 -18.11
CA VAL A 23 -5.42 -22.47 -16.70
C VAL A 23 -6.38 -23.61 -16.36
N GLU A 24 -7.38 -23.86 -17.20
CA GLU A 24 -8.36 -24.97 -17.02
C GLU A 24 -7.71 -26.34 -17.11
N SER A 25 -6.74 -26.53 -18.01
CA SER A 25 -5.93 -27.75 -18.12
C SER A 25 -4.84 -27.88 -17.05
N ARG A 26 -4.81 -26.97 -16.06
CA ARG A 26 -3.83 -26.92 -14.96
C ARG A 26 -2.38 -26.76 -15.41
N GLN A 27 -2.16 -26.25 -16.62
CA GLN A 27 -0.85 -25.91 -17.16
C GLN A 27 -0.38 -24.54 -16.66
N TYR A 28 -0.30 -24.37 -15.34
CA TYR A 28 -0.09 -23.06 -14.70
C TYR A 28 1.25 -22.42 -15.08
N LEU A 29 2.31 -23.20 -15.27
CA LEU A 29 3.62 -22.68 -15.70
C LEU A 29 3.55 -22.07 -17.11
N ALA A 30 2.90 -22.76 -18.04
CA ALA A 30 2.70 -22.25 -19.40
C ALA A 30 1.79 -21.02 -19.40
N ALA A 31 0.75 -21.00 -18.56
CA ALA A 31 -0.11 -19.84 -18.38
C ALA A 31 0.68 -18.62 -17.86
N ILE A 32 1.51 -18.80 -16.82
CA ILE A 32 2.39 -17.74 -16.28
C ILE A 32 3.36 -17.25 -17.35
N GLN A 33 4.01 -18.15 -18.10
CA GLN A 33 4.93 -17.74 -19.16
C GLN A 33 4.21 -17.01 -20.30
N SER A 34 2.98 -17.41 -20.63
CA SER A 34 2.17 -16.71 -21.63
C SER A 34 1.79 -15.31 -21.15
N LEU A 35 1.37 -15.17 -19.90
CA LEU A 35 1.11 -13.87 -19.26
C LEU A 35 2.33 -12.96 -19.28
N TYR A 36 3.52 -13.52 -19.03
CA TYR A 36 4.77 -12.76 -19.02
C TYR A 36 4.99 -11.98 -20.33
N TYR A 37 4.74 -12.61 -21.49
CA TYR A 37 4.94 -11.96 -22.79
C TYR A 37 3.71 -11.20 -23.28
N MET A 38 2.51 -11.67 -22.93
CA MET A 38 1.27 -11.13 -23.47
C MET A 38 0.84 -9.83 -22.79
N LEU A 39 0.98 -9.76 -21.46
CA LEU A 39 0.38 -8.69 -20.67
C LEU A 39 0.90 -7.28 -21.01
N PRO A 40 2.19 -7.06 -21.31
CA PRO A 40 2.69 -5.74 -21.70
C PRO A 40 1.99 -5.13 -22.92
N PHE A 41 1.45 -5.94 -23.84
CA PHE A 41 0.72 -5.45 -25.01
C PHE A 41 -0.62 -4.80 -24.66
N PHE A 42 -1.18 -5.10 -23.48
CA PHE A 42 -2.48 -4.58 -23.04
C PHE A 42 -2.40 -3.36 -22.15
N VAL A 43 -1.21 -2.81 -21.91
CA VAL A 43 -1.03 -1.59 -21.10
C VAL A 43 -1.92 -0.43 -21.56
N LYS A 44 -1.99 -0.18 -22.87
CA LYS A 44 -2.84 0.88 -23.46
C LYS A 44 -4.33 0.52 -23.51
N ASN A 45 -4.66 -0.77 -23.47
CA ASN A 45 -6.03 -1.30 -23.59
C ASN A 45 -6.47 -1.98 -22.29
N SER A 46 -5.94 -1.51 -21.16
CA SER A 46 -6.13 -2.14 -19.85
C SER A 46 -7.61 -2.19 -19.44
N ASP A 47 -8.37 -1.14 -19.74
CA ASP A 47 -9.81 -1.09 -19.47
C ASP A 47 -10.56 -2.20 -20.24
N GLU A 48 -10.27 -2.38 -21.52
CA GLU A 48 -10.89 -3.44 -22.35
C GLU A 48 -10.57 -4.83 -21.79
N LEU A 49 -9.31 -5.08 -21.41
CA LEU A 49 -8.89 -6.33 -20.79
C LEU A 49 -9.65 -6.60 -19.48
N LEU A 50 -9.81 -5.59 -18.62
CA LEU A 50 -10.48 -5.72 -17.32
C LEU A 50 -11.99 -5.96 -17.43
N THR A 51 -12.60 -5.67 -18.59
CA THR A 51 -14.00 -6.04 -18.87
C THR A 51 -14.19 -7.50 -19.27
N LYS A 52 -13.11 -8.23 -19.64
CA LYS A 52 -13.21 -9.64 -20.04
C LYS A 52 -13.34 -10.53 -18.81
N SER A 53 -14.57 -10.96 -18.50
CA SER A 53 -14.87 -11.82 -17.35
C SER A 53 -14.06 -13.13 -17.35
N GLU A 54 -13.93 -13.78 -18.52
CA GLU A 54 -13.15 -15.01 -18.70
C GLU A 54 -11.70 -14.83 -18.24
N PHE A 55 -11.08 -13.71 -18.62
CA PHE A 55 -9.72 -13.38 -18.19
C PHE A 55 -9.62 -13.18 -16.68
N ILE A 56 -10.54 -12.43 -16.07
CA ILE A 56 -10.53 -12.21 -14.61
C ILE A 56 -10.76 -13.53 -13.85
N ILE A 57 -11.61 -14.42 -14.36
CA ILE A 57 -11.83 -15.76 -13.80
C ILE A 57 -10.57 -16.63 -13.94
N ALA A 58 -9.92 -16.62 -15.11
CA ALA A 58 -8.67 -17.34 -15.33
C ALA A 58 -7.55 -16.83 -14.39
N MET A 59 -7.43 -15.51 -14.23
CA MET A 59 -6.49 -14.90 -13.28
C MET A 59 -6.79 -15.30 -11.84
N ASN A 60 -8.07 -15.30 -11.43
CA ASN A 60 -8.48 -15.77 -10.12
C ASN A 60 -8.06 -17.23 -9.89
N ASN A 61 -8.40 -18.11 -10.83
CA ASN A 61 -8.08 -19.54 -10.74
C ASN A 61 -6.58 -19.79 -10.67
N LEU A 62 -5.78 -19.01 -11.41
CA LEU A 62 -4.33 -19.08 -11.37
C LEU A 62 -3.76 -18.62 -10.01
N ILE A 63 -4.29 -17.53 -9.43
CA ILE A 63 -3.86 -17.00 -8.13
C ILE A 63 -4.19 -17.97 -6.99
N VAL A 64 -5.32 -18.66 -7.06
CA VAL A 64 -5.76 -19.60 -6.01
C VAL A 64 -5.37 -21.06 -6.31
N ALA A 65 -4.58 -21.31 -7.36
CA ALA A 65 -4.22 -22.66 -7.81
C ALA A 65 -3.57 -23.51 -6.71
N ASP A 66 -2.75 -22.90 -5.86
CA ASP A 66 -2.08 -23.61 -4.76
C ASP A 66 -3.03 -23.91 -3.59
N MET A 67 -4.12 -23.16 -3.43
CA MET A 67 -5.04 -23.33 -2.29
C MET A 67 -5.78 -24.66 -2.31
N THR A 68 -6.03 -25.23 -3.49
CA THR A 68 -6.65 -26.55 -3.62
C THR A 68 -5.75 -27.68 -3.11
N VAL A 69 -4.44 -27.46 -3.03
CA VAL A 69 -3.44 -28.44 -2.57
C VAL A 69 -3.07 -28.17 -1.10
N LEU A 70 -2.96 -26.90 -0.73
CA LEU A 70 -2.50 -26.46 0.59
C LEU A 70 -3.60 -26.45 1.66
N SER A 71 -4.88 -26.56 1.30
CA SER A 71 -5.98 -26.70 2.28
C SER A 71 -5.85 -27.92 3.19
N ASN A 72 -5.01 -28.90 2.82
CA ASN A 72 -4.74 -30.12 3.58
C ASN A 72 -3.51 -30.03 4.49
N ILE A 73 -2.78 -28.91 4.48
CA ILE A 73 -1.58 -28.71 5.30
C ILE A 73 -1.79 -27.44 6.14
N SER A 74 -1.81 -27.61 7.47
CA SER A 74 -2.02 -26.50 8.40
C SER A 74 -0.81 -25.56 8.40
N GLY A 75 -0.89 -24.41 7.72
CA GLY A 75 0.13 -23.36 7.76
C GLY A 75 -0.07 -22.28 6.68
N PRO A 76 0.48 -21.06 6.86
CA PRO A 76 0.45 -19.99 5.86
C PRO A 76 1.49 -20.27 4.77
N VAL A 77 1.29 -21.35 4.00
CA VAL A 77 2.20 -21.70 2.92
C VAL A 77 1.76 -20.90 1.69
N VAL A 78 2.62 -19.99 1.22
CA VAL A 78 2.50 -19.44 -0.12
C VAL A 78 2.97 -20.55 -1.08
N GLY A 79 2.08 -21.00 -1.96
CA GLY A 79 2.41 -22.10 -2.84
C GLY A 79 3.31 -21.72 -4.01
N ALA A 80 3.77 -22.74 -4.73
CA ALA A 80 4.76 -22.59 -5.78
C ALA A 80 4.24 -21.80 -6.98
N VAL A 81 2.94 -21.93 -7.32
CA VAL A 81 2.33 -21.17 -8.42
C VAL A 81 2.30 -19.68 -8.07
N LEU A 82 1.84 -19.33 -6.85
CA LEU A 82 1.77 -17.94 -6.40
C LEU A 82 3.15 -17.28 -6.34
N HIS A 83 4.18 -18.01 -5.89
CA HIS A 83 5.56 -17.53 -5.91
C HIS A 83 6.07 -17.27 -7.33
N LYS A 84 5.70 -18.11 -8.30
CA LYS A 84 6.08 -17.90 -9.71
C LYS A 84 5.35 -16.70 -10.32
N ILE A 85 4.09 -16.46 -9.96
CA ILE A 85 3.38 -15.23 -10.34
C ILE A 85 4.10 -14.01 -9.75
N ALA A 86 4.44 -14.03 -8.46
CA ALA A 86 5.18 -12.94 -7.82
C ALA A 86 6.54 -12.68 -8.50
N ALA A 87 7.29 -13.74 -8.82
CA ALA A 87 8.56 -13.63 -9.52
C ALA A 87 8.40 -13.05 -10.93
N MET A 88 7.36 -13.49 -11.66
CA MET A 88 7.02 -12.97 -12.98
C MET A 88 6.70 -11.46 -12.92
N ILE A 89 5.82 -11.04 -12.01
CA ILE A 89 5.44 -9.63 -11.82
C ILE A 89 6.68 -8.79 -11.50
N LYS A 90 7.49 -9.25 -10.53
CA LYS A 90 8.73 -8.58 -10.15
C LYS A 90 9.68 -8.43 -11.33
N HIS A 91 9.87 -9.50 -12.11
CA HIS A 91 10.77 -9.47 -13.27
C HIS A 91 10.27 -8.52 -14.36
N GLN A 92 8.98 -8.55 -14.72
CA GLN A 92 8.45 -7.63 -15.73
C GLN A 92 8.61 -6.16 -15.31
N ILE A 93 8.31 -5.83 -14.05
CA ILE A 93 8.44 -4.47 -13.53
C ILE A 93 9.92 -4.06 -13.48
N SER A 94 10.80 -4.90 -12.94
CA SER A 94 12.25 -4.61 -12.90
C SER A 94 12.84 -4.46 -14.30
N GLN A 95 12.40 -5.26 -15.27
CA GLN A 95 12.81 -5.10 -16.66
C GLN A 95 12.33 -3.76 -17.24
N ALA A 96 11.07 -3.37 -16.99
CA ALA A 96 10.56 -2.06 -17.42
C ALA A 96 11.35 -0.90 -16.79
N CYS A 97 11.61 -0.95 -15.47
CA CYS A 97 12.41 0.04 -14.74
C CYS A 97 13.85 0.14 -15.28
N SER A 98 14.44 -0.96 -15.76
CA SER A 98 15.81 -0.96 -16.32
C SER A 98 15.95 -0.14 -17.60
N VAL A 99 14.85 0.08 -18.33
CA VAL A 99 14.82 0.96 -19.50
C VAL A 99 14.62 2.40 -19.06
N THR A 100 13.50 2.70 -18.40
CA THR A 100 13.22 3.97 -17.71
C THR A 100 12.13 3.76 -16.65
N VAL A 101 12.07 4.63 -15.63
CA VAL A 101 10.98 4.56 -14.63
C VAL A 101 9.61 4.78 -15.27
N GLU A 102 9.51 5.67 -16.26
CA GLU A 102 8.26 5.97 -16.99
C GLU A 102 7.69 4.76 -17.74
N CYS A 103 8.54 3.78 -18.11
CA CYS A 103 8.09 2.54 -18.73
C CYS A 103 7.41 1.59 -17.72
N ALA A 104 7.69 1.71 -16.43
CA ALA A 104 7.15 0.81 -15.40
C ALA A 104 5.76 1.24 -14.93
N THR A 105 5.47 2.54 -14.86
CA THR A 105 4.20 3.09 -14.37
C THR A 105 2.96 2.47 -15.03
N PRO A 106 2.89 2.34 -16.37
CA PRO A 106 1.72 1.78 -17.03
C PRO A 106 1.54 0.28 -16.73
N LEU A 107 2.64 -0.45 -16.53
CA LEU A 107 2.63 -1.86 -16.16
C LEU A 107 2.23 -2.06 -14.69
N LEU A 108 2.72 -1.20 -13.79
CA LEU A 108 2.29 -1.15 -12.38
C LEU A 108 0.80 -0.92 -12.27
N LYS A 109 0.28 0.08 -13.00
CA LYS A 109 -1.14 0.38 -13.08
C LYS A 109 -1.93 -0.84 -13.56
N LEU A 110 -1.48 -1.50 -14.63
CA LEU A 110 -2.15 -2.70 -15.16
C LEU A 110 -2.21 -3.83 -14.11
N TRP A 111 -1.08 -4.16 -13.48
CA TRP A 111 -1.03 -5.22 -12.47
C TRP A 111 -1.90 -4.93 -11.25
N ILE A 112 -1.82 -3.72 -10.69
CA ILE A 112 -2.66 -3.32 -9.55
C ILE A 112 -4.15 -3.40 -9.95
N SER A 113 -4.50 -2.93 -11.14
CA SER A 113 -5.89 -2.97 -11.63
C SER A 113 -6.43 -4.41 -11.75
N ILE A 114 -5.62 -5.34 -12.29
CA ILE A 114 -5.99 -6.75 -12.41
C ILE A 114 -6.20 -7.35 -11.02
N LEU A 115 -5.27 -7.13 -10.10
CA LEU A 115 -5.34 -7.68 -8.74
C LEU A 115 -6.54 -7.15 -7.97
N LEU A 116 -6.83 -5.86 -8.03
CA LEU A 116 -8.02 -5.28 -7.43
C LEU A 116 -9.31 -5.78 -8.09
N LYS A 117 -9.29 -6.06 -9.40
CA LYS A 117 -10.47 -6.59 -10.11
C LYS A 117 -10.76 -8.02 -9.70
N VAL A 118 -9.72 -8.84 -9.59
CA VAL A 118 -9.83 -10.19 -9.04
C VAL A 118 -10.29 -10.15 -7.57
N LEU A 119 -9.79 -9.21 -6.76
CA LEU A 119 -10.25 -9.03 -5.38
C LEU A 119 -11.74 -8.70 -5.33
N SER A 120 -12.20 -7.76 -6.16
CA SER A 120 -13.63 -7.41 -6.25
C SER A 120 -14.51 -8.60 -6.67
N LEU A 121 -14.00 -9.47 -7.57
CA LEU A 121 -14.69 -10.70 -7.96
C LEU A 121 -14.81 -11.68 -6.78
N GLN A 122 -13.71 -11.88 -6.03
CA GLN A 122 -13.70 -12.78 -4.86
C GLN A 122 -14.63 -12.31 -3.74
N GLU A 123 -14.80 -10.99 -3.61
CA GLU A 123 -15.70 -10.38 -2.63
C GLU A 123 -17.16 -10.31 -3.10
N GLY A 124 -17.40 -10.41 -4.40
CA GLY A 124 -18.73 -10.52 -5.01
C GLY A 124 -19.39 -11.87 -4.71
N LYS A 125 -20.70 -11.85 -4.44
CA LYS A 125 -21.52 -12.99 -3.98
C LYS A 125 -21.17 -14.31 -4.72
N ASN A 126 -20.92 -15.37 -3.94
CA ASN A 126 -20.80 -16.81 -4.31
C ASN A 126 -19.43 -17.45 -4.56
N TYR A 127 -18.30 -16.83 -4.20
CA TYR A 127 -17.04 -17.59 -4.08
C TYR A 127 -16.79 -18.03 -2.62
N ASN A 128 -16.78 -19.35 -2.37
CA ASN A 128 -16.44 -19.98 -1.08
C ASN A 128 -14.98 -19.74 -0.61
N LEU A 129 -14.29 -18.79 -1.23
CA LEU A 129 -12.87 -18.50 -1.08
C LEU A 129 -12.65 -17.21 -0.29
N LYS A 130 -13.38 -16.93 0.79
CA LYS A 130 -13.07 -15.78 1.68
C LYS A 130 -11.61 -15.78 2.18
N LYS A 131 -10.93 -16.93 2.16
CA LYS A 131 -9.50 -17.10 2.47
C LYS A 131 -8.53 -16.72 1.32
N SER A 132 -9.02 -16.44 0.10
CA SER A 132 -8.19 -16.16 -1.08
C SER A 132 -7.71 -14.72 -1.21
N ALA A 133 -8.30 -13.79 -0.44
CA ALA A 133 -7.89 -12.38 -0.47
C ALA A 133 -6.43 -12.21 -0.01
N LYS A 134 -5.93 -13.11 0.85
CA LYS A 134 -4.53 -13.11 1.31
C LYS A 134 -3.53 -13.24 0.17
N GLN A 135 -3.82 -14.06 -0.84
CA GLN A 135 -2.96 -14.27 -2.00
C GLN A 135 -2.84 -12.98 -2.82
N ILE A 136 -3.94 -12.22 -2.94
CA ILE A 136 -3.94 -10.94 -3.62
C ILE A 136 -3.14 -9.91 -2.81
N TYR A 137 -3.34 -9.85 -1.50
CA TYR A 137 -2.55 -8.97 -0.63
C TYR A 137 -1.06 -9.27 -0.69
N PHE A 138 -0.68 -10.55 -0.74
CA PHE A 138 0.71 -10.96 -0.98
C PHE A 138 1.26 -10.40 -2.31
N LEU A 139 0.52 -10.55 -3.42
CA LEU A 139 0.96 -10.05 -4.72
C LEU A 139 1.02 -8.51 -4.78
N LEU A 140 0.06 -7.82 -4.16
CA LEU A 140 0.09 -6.37 -4.02
C LEU A 140 1.29 -5.92 -3.19
N ASP A 141 1.60 -6.61 -2.09
CA ASP A 141 2.77 -6.33 -1.26
C ASP A 141 4.09 -6.56 -2.01
N VAL A 142 4.16 -7.56 -2.91
CA VAL A 142 5.31 -7.75 -3.81
C VAL A 142 5.50 -6.53 -4.73
N ILE A 143 4.42 -6.01 -5.33
CA ILE A 143 4.47 -4.80 -6.17
C ILE A 143 4.91 -3.59 -5.34
N VAL A 144 4.31 -3.40 -4.16
CA VAL A 144 4.62 -2.29 -3.26
C VAL A 144 6.07 -2.35 -2.77
N LYS A 145 6.63 -3.53 -2.49
CA LYS A 145 8.04 -3.68 -2.10
C LYS A 145 9.01 -3.17 -3.18
N ILE A 146 8.65 -3.27 -4.46
CA ILE A 146 9.45 -2.70 -5.56
C ILE A 146 9.47 -1.17 -5.47
N SER A 147 8.39 -0.55 -4.97
CA SER A 147 8.30 0.89 -4.78
C SER A 147 9.32 1.45 -3.78
N PHE A 148 9.91 0.62 -2.93
CA PHE A 148 10.91 1.09 -1.96
C PHE A 148 12.33 1.16 -2.55
N ILE A 149 12.51 0.73 -3.80
CA ILE A 149 13.79 0.84 -4.52
C ILE A 149 13.99 2.28 -5.04
N ASP A 150 12.93 2.93 -5.50
CA ASP A 150 12.99 4.24 -6.17
C ASP A 150 11.82 5.16 -5.75
N CYS A 151 12.10 6.46 -5.59
CA CYS A 151 11.14 7.42 -5.06
C CYS A 151 10.02 7.79 -6.06
N TYR A 152 10.30 7.79 -7.37
CA TYR A 152 9.30 8.07 -8.41
C TYR A 152 8.31 6.92 -8.51
N THR A 153 8.81 5.68 -8.55
CA THR A 153 8.00 4.46 -8.52
C THR A 153 7.08 4.42 -7.28
N ARG A 154 7.58 4.88 -6.14
CA ARG A 154 6.77 5.04 -4.92
C ARG A 154 5.66 6.07 -5.08
N SER A 155 5.96 7.24 -5.65
CA SER A 155 4.94 8.26 -5.89
C SER A 155 3.84 7.73 -6.81
N ASP A 156 4.25 7.10 -7.92
CA ASP A 156 3.34 6.52 -8.90
C ASP A 156 2.40 5.49 -8.29
N ILE A 157 2.92 4.56 -7.47
CA ILE A 157 2.09 3.56 -6.80
C ILE A 157 1.11 4.23 -5.83
N ILE A 158 1.55 5.22 -5.06
CA ILE A 158 0.67 5.99 -4.16
C ILE A 158 -0.44 6.68 -4.98
N ASP A 159 -0.10 7.29 -6.11
CA ASP A 159 -1.04 8.04 -6.95
C ASP A 159 -2.01 7.10 -7.69
N ILE A 160 -1.55 5.90 -8.07
CA ILE A 160 -2.39 4.82 -8.58
C ILE A 160 -3.41 4.38 -7.51
N PHE A 161 -2.96 4.09 -6.29
CA PHE A 161 -3.87 3.73 -5.18
C PHE A 161 -4.81 4.89 -4.80
N TYR A 162 -4.32 6.13 -4.83
CA TYR A 162 -5.15 7.32 -4.64
C TYR A 162 -6.27 7.38 -5.69
N ALA A 163 -5.98 7.07 -6.96
CA ALA A 163 -6.97 7.04 -8.02
C ALA A 163 -8.01 5.90 -7.87
N PHE A 164 -7.67 4.84 -7.12
CA PHE A 164 -8.60 3.78 -6.70
C PHE A 164 -9.39 4.13 -5.42
N GLY A 165 -9.05 5.25 -4.76
CA GLY A 165 -9.70 5.74 -3.55
C GLY A 165 -11.23 5.80 -3.62
N ASN A 166 -11.89 5.50 -2.51
CA ASN A 166 -13.34 5.27 -2.45
C ASN A 166 -14.15 6.59 -2.40
N PRO A 167 -15.20 6.78 -3.23
CA PRO A 167 -16.09 7.94 -3.23
C PRO A 167 -17.01 8.13 -2.00
N LEU A 168 -16.82 7.45 -0.87
CA LEU A 168 -17.75 7.62 0.28
C LEU A 168 -17.82 9.03 0.87
N LEU A 169 -16.87 9.88 0.52
CA LEU A 169 -16.91 11.28 0.88
C LEU A 169 -17.11 12.19 -0.35
N SER A 170 -17.30 11.61 -1.56
CA SER A 170 -17.75 12.38 -2.70
C SER A 170 -19.19 12.77 -2.45
N SER A 171 -19.38 14.05 -2.11
CA SER A 171 -20.65 14.72 -2.35
C SER A 171 -21.18 14.30 -3.73
N SER A 172 -22.49 14.19 -3.86
CA SER A 172 -23.26 13.66 -5.01
C SER A 172 -22.95 14.24 -6.40
N ASN A 173 -21.92 15.09 -6.54
CA ASN A 173 -21.55 15.81 -7.74
C ASN A 173 -20.15 15.49 -8.31
N VAL A 174 -19.42 14.48 -7.79
CA VAL A 174 -18.15 14.07 -8.41
C VAL A 174 -18.41 13.03 -9.49
N GLN A 175 -17.96 13.32 -10.72
CA GLN A 175 -18.02 12.39 -11.85
C GLN A 175 -17.39 11.04 -11.47
N PRO A 176 -18.07 9.91 -11.74
CA PRO A 176 -17.52 8.60 -11.45
C PRO A 176 -16.20 8.43 -12.21
N THR A 177 -15.09 8.24 -11.49
CA THR A 177 -13.83 7.86 -12.12
C THR A 177 -14.06 6.57 -12.91
N ILE A 178 -13.33 6.38 -14.02
CA ILE A 178 -13.39 5.15 -14.85
C ILE A 178 -13.32 3.89 -13.96
N TRP A 179 -12.59 3.98 -12.84
CA TRP A 179 -12.47 2.95 -11.83
C TRP A 179 -13.74 2.68 -11.01
N THR A 180 -14.52 3.69 -10.62
CA THR A 180 -15.83 3.47 -9.97
C THR A 180 -16.81 2.71 -10.88
N LYS A 181 -16.70 2.86 -12.21
CA LYS A 181 -17.47 2.06 -13.19
C LYS A 181 -16.97 0.61 -13.29
N ILE A 182 -15.66 0.39 -13.13
CA ILE A 182 -15.03 -0.94 -13.25
C ILE A 182 -15.19 -1.77 -11.96
N PHE A 183 -15.09 -1.18 -10.77
CA PHE A 183 -15.15 -1.91 -9.49
C PHE A 183 -16.52 -1.87 -8.80
N GLY A 184 -17.46 -1.06 -9.29
CA GLY A 184 -18.80 -0.91 -8.73
C GLY A 184 -18.83 0.02 -7.51
N SER A 185 -19.93 0.76 -7.39
CA SER A 185 -20.16 1.80 -6.37
C SER A 185 -20.68 1.24 -5.03
N ASN A 186 -20.11 0.17 -4.49
CA ASN A 186 -20.76 -0.56 -3.38
C ASN A 186 -19.87 -0.94 -2.20
N THR A 187 -18.89 -0.11 -1.85
CA THR A 187 -18.15 -0.28 -0.60
C THR A 187 -18.45 0.86 0.37
N GLU A 188 -19.21 0.57 1.42
CA GLU A 188 -19.40 1.43 2.61
C GLU A 188 -18.13 1.51 3.50
N THR A 189 -16.95 1.20 2.95
CA THR A 189 -15.68 1.20 3.67
C THR A 189 -14.85 2.45 3.41
N PHE A 190 -14.34 3.06 4.48
CA PHE A 190 -13.42 4.22 4.45
C PHE A 190 -12.01 3.90 3.94
N THR A 191 -11.79 2.64 3.57
CA THR A 191 -10.52 2.11 3.10
C THR A 191 -10.66 1.50 1.70
N ILE A 192 -9.61 1.63 0.89
CA ILE A 192 -9.45 1.07 -0.47
C ILE A 192 -9.57 -0.45 -0.43
N LEU A 193 -8.96 -1.07 0.59
CA LEU A 193 -9.12 -2.49 0.88
C LEU A 193 -10.02 -2.64 2.10
N LYS A 194 -10.96 -3.59 2.09
CA LYS A 194 -11.92 -3.79 3.20
C LYS A 194 -11.27 -4.12 4.55
N LYS A 195 -9.99 -4.47 4.56
CA LYS A 195 -9.22 -4.77 5.78
C LYS A 195 -8.47 -3.52 6.25
N HIS A 196 -8.60 -3.21 7.54
CA HIS A 196 -8.01 -2.01 8.16
C HIS A 196 -6.51 -2.15 8.49
N ILE A 197 -6.02 -3.37 8.74
CA ILE A 197 -4.63 -3.64 9.16
C ILE A 197 -4.04 -4.81 8.36
N PHE A 198 -2.76 -4.75 8.03
CA PHE A 198 -2.04 -5.84 7.37
C PHE A 198 -0.76 -6.20 8.15
N PRO A 199 -0.87 -7.02 9.23
CA PRO A 199 0.31 -7.42 10.00
C PRO A 199 1.32 -8.23 9.15
N GLU A 200 0.80 -9.08 8.26
CA GLU A 200 1.59 -9.91 7.32
C GLU A 200 2.19 -9.09 6.16
N TYR A 201 1.61 -7.92 5.84
CA TYR A 201 2.01 -7.08 4.71
C TYR A 201 2.20 -5.58 5.10
N PRO A 202 3.18 -5.25 5.96
CA PRO A 202 3.34 -3.89 6.47
C PRO A 202 3.69 -2.85 5.40
N CYS A 203 4.40 -3.23 4.32
CA CYS A 203 4.70 -2.33 3.21
C CYS A 203 3.43 -1.94 2.45
N LEU A 204 2.57 -2.92 2.14
CA LEU A 204 1.26 -2.68 1.56
C LEU A 204 0.39 -1.76 2.45
N ALA A 205 0.33 -2.02 3.76
CA ALA A 205 -0.40 -1.16 4.69
C ALA A 205 0.09 0.29 4.62
N TRP A 206 1.41 0.49 4.58
CA TRP A 206 2.01 1.82 4.49
C TRP A 206 1.55 2.58 3.25
N ILE A 207 1.57 1.95 2.07
CA ILE A 207 1.12 2.58 0.82
C ILE A 207 -0.37 2.90 0.87
N ILE A 208 -1.21 1.97 1.35
CA ILE A 208 -2.66 2.16 1.40
C ILE A 208 -3.01 3.34 2.29
N ILE A 209 -2.55 3.32 3.54
CA ILE A 209 -2.85 4.41 4.49
C ILE A 209 -2.32 5.75 3.93
N ARG A 210 -1.13 5.75 3.32
CA ARG A 210 -0.55 6.97 2.71
C ARG A 210 -1.35 7.48 1.50
N SER A 211 -1.89 6.60 0.69
CA SER A 211 -2.73 6.97 -0.46
C SER A 211 -4.09 7.49 -0.04
N GLU A 212 -4.67 6.94 1.03
CA GLU A 212 -5.96 7.37 1.58
C GLU A 212 -5.85 8.71 2.30
N THR A 213 -4.77 8.96 3.04
CA THR A 213 -4.54 10.26 3.70
C THR A 213 -4.25 11.41 2.73
N LYS A 214 -3.92 11.11 1.46
CA LYS A 214 -3.87 12.11 0.39
C LYS A 214 -5.25 12.54 -0.11
N GLN A 215 -6.31 11.76 0.15
CA GLN A 215 -7.65 12.09 -0.31
C GLN A 215 -8.13 13.35 0.40
N LYS A 216 -8.55 14.34 -0.40
CA LYS A 216 -9.00 15.64 0.11
C LYS A 216 -10.03 15.49 1.24
N GLN A 217 -10.95 14.56 1.10
CA GLN A 217 -12.01 14.38 2.09
C GLN A 217 -11.51 13.80 3.41
N VAL A 218 -10.51 12.92 3.37
CA VAL A 218 -9.84 12.40 4.58
C VAL A 218 -9.05 13.53 5.23
N GLN A 219 -8.40 14.39 4.44
CA GLN A 219 -7.71 15.58 4.94
C GLN A 219 -8.68 16.58 5.58
N ASP A 220 -9.81 16.87 4.91
CA ASP A 220 -10.85 17.75 5.43
C ASP A 220 -11.42 17.17 6.74
N LEU A 221 -11.80 15.90 6.76
CA LEU A 221 -12.27 15.23 7.98
C LEU A 221 -11.23 15.31 9.10
N TRP A 222 -9.98 14.95 8.81
CA TRP A 222 -8.89 15.01 9.77
C TRP A 222 -8.71 16.43 10.34
N TYR A 223 -8.73 17.44 9.47
CA TYR A 223 -8.64 18.85 9.85
C TYR A 223 -9.78 19.28 10.79
N TYR A 224 -11.03 18.93 10.47
CA TYR A 224 -12.17 19.31 11.32
C TYR A 224 -12.18 18.57 12.66
N VAL A 225 -11.79 17.29 12.69
CA VAL A 225 -11.63 16.55 13.96
C VAL A 225 -10.57 17.22 14.83
N GLN A 226 -9.43 17.56 14.25
CA GLN A 226 -8.37 18.29 14.94
C GLN A 226 -8.89 19.63 15.49
N LYS A 227 -9.62 20.40 14.68
CA LYS A 227 -10.20 21.69 15.07
C LYS A 227 -11.13 21.55 16.29
N GLU A 228 -12.06 20.60 16.27
CA GLU A 228 -13.00 20.38 17.37
C GLU A 228 -12.28 20.01 18.68
N ILE A 229 -11.22 19.18 18.61
CA ILE A 229 -10.41 18.81 19.78
C ILE A 229 -9.59 20.00 20.32
N ALA A 230 -9.18 20.92 19.44
CA ALA A 230 -8.44 22.11 19.85
C ALA A 230 -9.35 23.19 20.48
N GLU A 231 -10.61 23.27 20.04
CA GLU A 231 -11.59 24.21 20.59
C GLU A 231 -12.16 23.73 21.93
N ASP A 232 -12.32 22.42 22.11
CA ASP A 232 -12.88 21.80 23.32
C ASP A 232 -11.96 20.67 23.80
N CYS A 233 -11.08 20.94 24.76
CA CYS A 233 -10.12 19.96 25.28
C CYS A 233 -10.79 18.78 26.02
N ASP A 234 -12.05 18.92 26.46
CA ASP A 234 -12.78 17.88 27.17
C ASP A 234 -13.58 16.98 26.21
N ILE A 235 -13.63 17.32 24.91
CA ILE A 235 -14.31 16.50 23.92
C ILE A 235 -13.58 15.17 23.71
N SER A 236 -14.34 14.07 23.72
CA SER A 236 -13.78 12.79 23.30
C SER A 236 -13.46 12.79 21.80
N PRO A 237 -12.45 12.01 21.34
CA PRO A 237 -12.14 11.86 19.92
C PRO A 237 -13.35 11.41 19.08
N LEU A 238 -14.20 10.54 19.64
CA LEU A 238 -15.46 10.11 19.00
C LEU A 238 -16.47 11.25 18.90
N GLY A 239 -16.56 12.10 19.93
CA GLY A 239 -17.40 13.30 19.93
C GLY A 239 -16.97 14.30 18.86
N ALA A 240 -15.67 14.57 18.76
CA ALA A 240 -15.08 15.42 17.72
C ALA A 240 -15.34 14.85 16.32
N LEU A 241 -15.15 13.53 16.14
CA LEU A 241 -15.48 12.84 14.89
C LEU A 241 -16.93 13.05 14.47
N LYS A 242 -17.87 12.90 15.42
CA LYS A 242 -19.30 13.08 15.15
C LYS A 242 -19.62 14.53 14.73
N LYS A 243 -19.06 15.54 15.42
CA LYS A 243 -19.24 16.96 15.07
C LYS A 243 -18.66 17.27 13.69
N ALA A 244 -17.44 16.82 13.41
CA ALA A 244 -16.79 17.00 12.11
C ALA A 244 -17.60 16.35 10.96
N CYS A 245 -18.13 15.14 11.16
CA CYS A 245 -18.97 14.47 10.16
C CYS A 245 -20.28 15.21 9.91
N ASN A 246 -20.92 15.75 10.97
CA ASN A 246 -22.12 16.57 10.83
C ASN A 246 -21.84 17.87 10.05
N PHE A 247 -20.70 18.52 10.31
CA PHE A 247 -20.27 19.72 9.59
C PHE A 247 -20.04 19.43 8.10
N LEU A 248 -19.31 18.35 7.80
CA LEU A 248 -18.98 17.93 6.44
C LEU A 248 -20.15 17.24 5.70
N LYS A 249 -21.25 16.92 6.39
CA LYS A 249 -22.42 16.19 5.87
C LYS A 249 -22.07 14.82 5.30
N ILE A 250 -21.22 14.08 6.01
CA ILE A 250 -20.76 12.74 5.62
C ILE A 250 -21.20 11.69 6.64
N LYS A 251 -21.31 10.42 6.20
CA LYS A 251 -21.58 9.30 7.13
C LYS A 251 -20.41 9.19 8.10
N GLN A 252 -20.70 9.00 9.39
CA GLN A 252 -19.65 8.86 10.40
C GLN A 252 -18.88 7.53 10.20
N PRO A 253 -17.55 7.55 10.03
CA PRO A 253 -16.74 6.34 10.04
C PRO A 253 -16.54 5.78 11.46
N SER A 254 -15.93 4.59 11.54
CA SER A 254 -15.36 4.11 12.79
C SER A 254 -14.19 4.99 13.24
N LEU A 255 -13.94 5.07 14.55
CA LEU A 255 -12.86 5.89 15.10
C LEU A 255 -11.49 5.39 14.62
N GLU A 256 -11.33 4.06 14.53
CA GLU A 256 -10.14 3.35 14.08
C GLU A 256 -9.80 3.63 12.60
N SER A 257 -10.72 4.22 11.83
CA SER A 257 -10.45 4.65 10.47
C SER A 257 -9.58 5.90 10.37
N LEU A 258 -9.48 6.70 11.45
CA LEU A 258 -8.71 7.94 11.41
C LEU A 258 -7.21 7.62 11.28
N PRO A 259 -6.45 8.46 10.55
CA PRO A 259 -5.05 8.18 10.23
C PRO A 259 -4.19 7.85 11.45
N ILE A 260 -4.37 8.59 12.55
CA ILE A 260 -3.56 8.43 13.78
C ILE A 260 -3.75 7.05 14.43
N TYR A 261 -4.97 6.51 14.46
CA TYR A 261 -5.23 5.18 15.01
C TYR A 261 -4.70 4.09 14.09
N ARG A 262 -4.88 4.23 12.77
CA ARG A 262 -4.38 3.25 11.79
C ARG A 262 -2.88 3.11 11.80
N TRP A 263 -2.16 4.23 11.91
CA TRP A 263 -0.71 4.17 12.08
C TRP A 263 -0.32 3.50 13.40
N ALA A 264 -0.99 3.85 14.50
CA ALA A 264 -0.71 3.27 15.81
C ALA A 264 -0.94 1.74 15.83
N GLU A 265 -2.08 1.27 15.33
CA GLU A 265 -2.41 -0.15 15.24
C GLU A 265 -1.40 -0.90 14.36
N GLN A 266 -1.09 -0.37 13.17
CA GLN A 266 -0.14 -1.00 12.26
C GLN A 266 1.26 -1.09 12.87
N ILE A 267 1.69 -0.11 13.66
CA ILE A 267 2.98 -0.13 14.40
C ILE A 267 3.00 -1.26 15.43
N LEU A 268 1.93 -1.41 16.20
CA LEU A 268 1.83 -2.42 17.25
C LEU A 268 1.82 -3.84 16.67
N ASP A 269 1.23 -4.01 15.48
CA ASP A 269 1.11 -5.30 14.79
C ASP A 269 2.29 -5.66 13.89
N THR A 270 3.18 -4.71 13.60
CA THR A 270 4.35 -4.93 12.74
C THR A 270 5.51 -5.48 13.55
N SER A 271 6.18 -6.55 13.06
CA SER A 271 7.38 -7.11 13.70
C SER A 271 8.46 -6.04 13.92
N ILE A 272 9.16 -6.13 15.06
CA ILE A 272 10.22 -5.17 15.44
C ILE A 272 11.37 -5.13 14.42
N SER A 273 11.63 -6.27 13.78
CA SER A 273 12.70 -6.43 12.79
C SER A 273 12.33 -5.93 11.39
N HIS A 274 11.08 -5.55 11.15
CA HIS A 274 10.61 -5.25 9.80
C HIS A 274 11.05 -3.83 9.36
N PRO A 275 11.79 -3.68 8.25
CA PRO A 275 12.45 -2.41 7.87
C PRO A 275 11.51 -1.22 7.60
N ILE A 276 10.20 -1.45 7.43
CA ILE A 276 9.20 -0.38 7.28
C ILE A 276 8.90 0.36 8.60
N LEU A 277 9.19 -0.25 9.75
CA LEU A 277 8.71 0.23 11.05
C LEU A 277 9.11 1.68 11.35
N PRO A 278 10.33 2.16 11.03
CA PRO A 278 10.67 3.59 11.16
C PRO A 278 9.77 4.52 10.32
N LEU A 279 9.36 4.10 9.11
CA LEU A 279 8.47 4.89 8.26
C LEU A 279 7.02 4.90 8.76
N LEU A 280 6.58 3.84 9.44
CA LEU A 280 5.29 3.83 10.13
C LEU A 280 5.30 4.83 11.29
N TRP A 281 6.34 4.78 12.14
CA TRP A 281 6.54 5.75 13.21
C TRP A 281 6.60 7.18 12.70
N GLN A 282 7.32 7.42 11.60
CA GLN A 282 7.39 8.76 11.00
C GLN A 282 5.99 9.30 10.67
N ASN A 283 5.14 8.51 10.02
CA ASN A 283 3.76 8.94 9.71
C ASN A 283 2.89 9.09 10.95
N PHE A 284 3.01 8.20 11.93
CA PHE A 284 2.32 8.35 13.21
C PHE A 284 2.70 9.66 13.89
N PHE A 285 4.00 9.98 13.98
CA PHE A 285 4.49 11.20 14.60
C PHE A 285 4.08 12.46 13.85
N TYR A 286 3.96 12.42 12.52
CA TYR A 286 3.37 13.53 11.77
C TYR A 286 1.95 13.83 12.24
N CYS A 287 1.10 12.81 12.46
CA CYS A 287 -0.26 13.01 12.99
C CYS A 287 -0.27 13.38 14.48
N PHE A 288 0.58 12.74 15.28
CA PHE A 288 0.61 12.90 16.74
C PHE A 288 1.12 14.28 17.17
N PHE A 289 2.13 14.79 16.47
CA PHE A 289 2.72 16.11 16.73
C PHE A 289 2.17 17.22 15.83
N GLU A 290 1.15 16.92 15.02
CA GLU A 290 0.51 17.93 14.18
C GLU A 290 -0.01 19.07 15.06
N ARG A 291 0.40 20.28 14.72
CA ARG A 291 -0.08 21.51 15.37
C ARG A 291 -1.06 22.18 14.43
N ILE A 292 -2.17 22.62 14.98
CA ILE A 292 -3.11 23.48 14.26
C ILE A 292 -2.59 24.92 14.31
N SER A 293 -1.36 25.16 13.85
CA SER A 293 -0.77 26.51 13.82
C SER A 293 -1.49 27.45 12.86
N ILE A 294 -2.41 26.94 12.03
CA ILE A 294 -3.20 27.74 11.06
C ILE A 294 -4.40 28.43 11.73
N LEU A 295 -4.92 27.92 12.85
CA LEU A 295 -6.15 28.44 13.48
C LEU A 295 -5.92 29.25 14.75
N ASN A 296 -4.82 29.00 15.47
CA ASN A 296 -4.44 29.81 16.61
C ASN A 296 -2.90 29.91 16.69
N PRO A 297 -2.30 31.06 16.39
CA PRO A 297 -0.86 31.29 16.51
C PRO A 297 -0.31 31.01 17.92
N GLU A 298 -1.17 31.00 18.94
CA GLU A 298 -0.84 30.68 20.32
C GLU A 298 -1.00 29.20 20.68
N ALA A 299 -1.40 28.33 19.73
CA ALA A 299 -1.46 26.89 19.95
C ALA A 299 -0.05 26.31 20.14
N GLN A 300 0.40 26.29 21.40
CA GLN A 300 1.73 25.82 21.79
C GLN A 300 1.86 24.29 21.82
N LYS A 301 0.75 23.54 21.75
CA LYS A 301 0.72 22.09 22.02
C LYS A 301 0.08 21.30 20.88
N SER A 302 0.61 20.12 20.61
CA SER A 302 0.01 19.15 19.70
C SER A 302 -1.15 18.43 20.36
N ASN A 303 -2.17 18.08 19.59
CA ASN A 303 -3.37 17.38 20.10
C ASN A 303 -3.18 15.87 20.29
N GLY A 304 -2.02 15.29 19.96
CA GLY A 304 -1.81 13.84 19.97
C GLY A 304 -2.17 13.14 21.28
N LEU A 305 -1.96 13.78 22.43
CA LEU A 305 -2.31 13.22 23.75
C LEU A 305 -3.82 13.09 23.96
N ASN A 306 -4.63 13.90 23.29
CA ASN A 306 -6.10 13.89 23.43
C ASN A 306 -6.74 12.70 22.70
N TYR A 307 -5.99 12.01 21.83
CA TYR A 307 -6.48 10.87 21.06
C TYR A 307 -6.38 9.53 21.78
N PHE A 308 -5.56 9.42 22.82
CA PHE A 308 -5.20 8.13 23.40
C PHE A 308 -5.32 8.12 24.91
N GLU A 309 -5.83 7.02 25.44
CA GLU A 309 -5.82 6.76 26.87
C GLU A 309 -4.38 6.49 27.36
N ALA A 310 -4.16 6.72 28.65
CA ALA A 310 -2.82 6.62 29.27
C ALA A 310 -2.17 5.24 29.07
N ASP A 311 -2.94 4.15 29.15
CA ASP A 311 -2.40 2.79 29.00
C ASP A 311 -2.02 2.48 27.55
N TYR A 312 -2.77 3.00 26.58
CA TYR A 312 -2.42 2.88 25.17
C TYR A 312 -1.15 3.69 24.84
N LEU A 313 -1.01 4.90 25.40
CA LEU A 313 0.20 5.71 25.27
C LEU A 313 1.42 5.02 25.88
N LYS A 314 1.28 4.35 27.04
CA LYS A 314 2.36 3.54 27.64
C LYS A 314 2.80 2.43 26.69
N LYS A 315 1.84 1.72 26.07
CA LYS A 315 2.12 0.66 25.09
C LYS A 315 2.88 1.20 23.88
N LEU A 316 2.43 2.32 23.30
CA LEU A 316 3.11 2.97 22.18
C LEU A 316 4.51 3.46 22.57
N LYS A 317 4.67 4.05 23.76
CA LYS A 317 5.97 4.51 24.26
C LYS A 317 6.95 3.35 24.42
N SER A 318 6.54 2.24 25.04
CA SER A 318 7.35 1.02 25.14
C SER A 318 7.76 0.54 23.76
N ARG A 319 6.80 0.46 22.83
CA ARG A 319 7.04 0.03 21.46
C ARG A 319 8.04 0.93 20.73
N ALA A 320 7.96 2.24 20.93
CA ALA A 320 8.89 3.20 20.33
C ALA A 320 10.31 3.03 20.88
N GLN A 321 10.45 2.81 22.19
CA GLN A 321 11.74 2.56 22.83
C GLN A 321 12.38 1.26 22.32
N GLU A 322 11.62 0.16 22.30
CA GLU A 322 12.06 -1.11 21.71
C GLU A 322 12.51 -0.94 20.25
N THR A 323 11.76 -0.16 19.47
CA THR A 323 12.09 0.10 18.05
C THR A 323 13.40 0.87 17.93
N ALA A 324 13.56 1.93 18.72
CA ALA A 324 14.78 2.73 18.72
C ALA A 324 16.00 1.91 19.14
N GLU A 325 15.88 1.07 20.19
CA GLU A 325 16.94 0.19 20.66
C GLU A 325 17.33 -0.85 19.61
N TYR A 326 16.35 -1.51 18.99
CA TYR A 326 16.58 -2.50 17.94
C TYR A 326 17.39 -1.90 16.79
N TYR A 327 16.93 -0.80 16.20
CA TYR A 327 17.62 -0.18 15.06
C TYR A 327 18.95 0.47 15.44
N LYS A 328 19.09 1.00 16.66
CA LYS A 328 20.38 1.47 17.17
C LYS A 328 21.41 0.34 17.26
N ASN A 329 20.99 -0.85 17.68
CA ASN A 329 21.86 -2.02 17.80
C ASN A 329 22.12 -2.73 16.46
N CYS A 330 21.22 -2.56 15.47
CA CYS A 330 21.40 -3.10 14.11
C CYS A 330 22.28 -2.21 13.23
N LEU A 331 22.46 -0.93 13.56
CA LEU A 331 23.46 -0.10 12.91
C LEU A 331 24.84 -0.68 13.25
N PRO A 332 25.65 -1.13 12.28
CA PRO A 332 26.99 -1.56 12.58
C PRO A 332 27.72 -0.42 13.29
N SER A 333 28.54 -0.75 14.28
CA SER A 333 29.45 0.15 14.97
C SER A 333 30.55 0.66 14.01
N SER A 334 30.17 1.31 12.91
CA SER A 334 31.03 2.13 12.07
C SER A 334 31.24 3.47 12.78
N GLN A 335 32.01 3.41 13.87
CA GLN A 335 32.85 4.46 14.48
C GLN A 335 33.26 4.02 15.89
N ALA A 336 34.00 2.92 15.97
CA ALA A 336 34.87 2.63 17.10
C ALA A 336 36.14 1.97 16.56
N SER A 337 36.78 2.67 15.60
CA SER A 337 38.16 2.43 15.21
C SER A 337 38.93 3.68 15.60
N ASP A 338 39.76 3.54 16.63
CA ASP A 338 40.90 4.37 17.01
C ASP A 338 41.01 5.73 16.30
N VAL A 339 40.51 6.78 16.95
CA VAL A 339 41.20 8.07 16.86
C VAL A 339 42.40 7.95 17.79
N GLY A 340 43.49 7.40 17.25
CA GLY A 340 44.80 7.53 17.86
C GLY A 340 45.11 9.01 18.07
N GLU A 341 45.64 9.31 19.25
CA GLU A 341 46.16 10.62 19.63
C GLU A 341 47.02 11.22 18.50
N PRO A 342 46.86 12.51 18.15
CA PRO A 342 47.83 13.16 17.27
C PRO A 342 49.12 13.38 18.06
N GLU A 343 50.11 12.52 17.83
CA GLU A 343 51.49 12.73 18.24
C GLU A 343 52.03 14.07 17.70
N ASN A 344 52.71 14.79 18.60
CA ASN A 344 53.46 16.01 18.34
C ASN A 344 54.37 15.89 17.11
N SER A 345 54.17 16.74 16.09
CA SER A 345 55.24 17.03 15.12
C SER A 345 55.21 18.50 14.65
N VAL A 346 56.09 19.26 15.30
CA VAL A 346 57.01 20.28 14.75
C VAL A 346 56.44 21.30 13.75
N ILE A 347 56.24 22.51 14.28
CA ILE A 347 56.11 23.76 13.54
C ILE A 347 57.41 24.03 12.76
N ILE A 348 57.37 23.91 11.43
CA ILE A 348 58.39 24.52 10.55
C ILE A 348 57.81 25.80 9.96
N LYS A 349 58.21 26.94 10.54
CA LYS A 349 58.10 28.26 9.93
C LYS A 349 58.91 28.26 8.63
N LYS A 350 58.26 28.46 7.48
CA LYS A 350 58.96 28.93 6.27
C LYS A 350 58.57 30.38 5.98
N LYS A 351 59.61 31.20 6.03
CA LYS A 351 59.63 32.65 5.83
C LYS A 351 59.09 33.03 4.45
N MET A 352 58.37 34.14 4.46
CA MET A 352 57.96 34.92 3.30
C MET A 352 59.09 35.90 2.93
N TYR A 353 59.22 36.17 1.61
CA TYR A 353 59.88 37.32 0.94
C TYR A 353 61.40 37.28 0.66
N PRO A 354 61.88 38.00 -0.38
CA PRO A 354 61.22 39.05 -1.19
C PRO A 354 60.56 38.59 -2.49
#